data_AF-A0A1S1REL7-F1
#
_entry.id   AF-A0A1S1REL7-F1
#
_cell.length_a   1.000
_cell.length_b   1.000
_cell.length_c   1.000
_cell.angle_alpha   90.00
_cell.angle_beta   90.00
_cell.angle_gamma   90.00
#
_symmetry.space_group_name_H-M   'P 1'
#
loop_
_entity.id
_entity.type
_entity.pdbx_description
1 polymer ?
#
loop_
_entity_poly.entity_id
_entity_poly.type
_entity_poly.pdbx_seq_one_letter_code
_entity_poly.pdbx_strand_id
1 'polypeptide(L)'
;MTAVRTSEQQTTEGRRPAGGTRRLAASAHRPRRLRLRLRHQRNRQGQLWLNITSTHLVLADFVNLDPAFSPALTGVYPALDWARALRRTLRNSRTLRLLRGWATAGRQWARRPRLAAAAASAAAFVAAAVVIARRGVTRCVPRSAAVPGRQRADQSRPWAVLGQWEARRAAVIMRYRPRRRLALDDGSVDHILCAHVLQELPPHLVGPVLDEYARVLRPGGTLHVVLPDLRRAVDRYVRGDIDADELMAWQRVAGGPGAGADGRGTRWRHRPDRVVGPPNGWLYDEHTALRRLAGAGFAPAPGAAAATPSAGLVARDPVSLHLVAVRA
;
A
#
# COMPACT_ATOMS: atom_id res chain seq x y z
N MET A 1 44.32 13.80 -44.41
CA MET A 1 44.48 12.75 -45.44
C MET A 1 45.06 11.50 -44.79
N THR A 2 44.21 10.58 -44.32
CA THR A 2 44.62 9.19 -44.06
C THR A 2 43.37 8.33 -44.21
N ALA A 3 43.30 7.61 -45.32
CA ALA A 3 42.25 6.67 -45.66
C ALA A 3 42.70 5.27 -45.23
N VAL A 4 41.88 4.51 -44.50
CA VAL A 4 42.10 3.07 -44.31
C VAL A 4 40.76 2.30 -44.27
N ARG A 5 40.52 1.64 -45.41
CA ARG A 5 39.96 0.29 -45.63
C ARG A 5 38.66 -0.12 -44.95
N THR A 6 37.62 -0.12 -45.78
CA THR A 6 36.53 -1.11 -45.85
C THR A 6 37.06 -2.55 -45.94
N SER A 7 36.46 -3.44 -45.17
CA SER A 7 36.51 -4.89 -45.39
C SER A 7 35.11 -5.47 -45.23
N GLU A 8 34.47 -5.71 -46.38
CA GLU A 8 33.31 -6.60 -46.53
C GLU A 8 33.72 -8.02 -46.14
N GLN A 9 32.95 -8.63 -45.24
CA GLN A 9 32.92 -10.08 -45.09
C GLN A 9 31.50 -10.56 -45.38
N GLN A 10 31.35 -11.05 -46.61
CA GLN A 10 30.31 -11.99 -46.99
C GLN A 10 30.70 -13.36 -46.46
N THR A 11 29.83 -14.00 -45.66
CA THR A 11 29.83 -15.47 -45.53
C THR A 11 28.45 -16.01 -45.15
N THR A 12 27.97 -16.87 -46.05
CA THR A 12 27.24 -18.12 -45.82
C THR A 12 25.77 -18.08 -45.36
N GLU A 13 24.91 -18.20 -46.37
CA GLU A 13 23.56 -18.78 -46.27
C GLU A 13 23.62 -20.25 -45.83
N GLY A 14 23.25 -20.50 -44.58
CA GLY A 14 23.04 -21.83 -44.01
C GLY A 14 21.56 -22.23 -44.07
N ARG A 15 21.23 -23.05 -45.07
CA ARG A 15 19.98 -23.79 -45.28
C ARG A 15 19.57 -24.54 -43.99
N ARG A 16 18.39 -24.25 -43.42
CA ARG A 16 17.80 -25.01 -42.29
C ARG A 16 16.55 -25.79 -42.72
N PRO A 17 16.34 -27.01 -42.17
CA PRO A 17 15.26 -27.90 -42.57
C PRO A 17 13.89 -27.49 -42.01
N ALA A 18 12.87 -27.74 -42.81
CA ALA A 18 11.46 -27.64 -42.46
C ALA A 18 11.10 -28.72 -41.43
N GLY A 19 11.08 -28.34 -40.14
CA GLY A 19 10.60 -29.16 -39.03
C GLY A 19 9.30 -28.59 -38.47
N GLY A 20 8.17 -29.08 -38.95
CA GLY A 20 6.84 -28.72 -38.47
C GLY A 20 6.64 -29.12 -37.02
N THR A 21 6.54 -28.13 -36.13
CA THR A 21 5.93 -28.30 -34.81
C THR A 21 4.61 -27.54 -34.79
N ARG A 22 3.53 -28.33 -34.86
CA ARG A 22 2.14 -27.90 -34.64
C ARG A 22 2.04 -27.38 -33.19
N ARG A 23 2.38 -26.10 -32.99
CA ARG A 23 2.11 -25.41 -31.73
C ARG A 23 0.60 -25.30 -31.58
N LEU A 24 0.06 -26.03 -30.61
CA LEU A 24 -1.26 -25.82 -30.04
C LEU A 24 -1.44 -24.33 -29.76
N ALA A 25 -2.27 -23.68 -30.58
CA ALA A 25 -2.73 -22.33 -30.36
C ALA A 25 -3.63 -22.32 -29.13
N ALA A 26 -3.01 -22.26 -27.95
CA ALA A 26 -3.69 -21.87 -26.73
C ALA A 26 -4.24 -20.45 -26.97
N SER A 27 -5.55 -20.40 -27.16
CA SER A 27 -6.33 -19.19 -27.44
C SER A 27 -5.93 -18.05 -26.50
N ALA A 28 -5.15 -17.10 -27.03
CA ALA A 28 -4.72 -15.87 -26.38
C ALA A 28 -5.87 -14.85 -26.27
N HIS A 29 -7.06 -15.32 -25.88
CA HIS A 29 -8.23 -14.51 -25.64
C HIS A 29 -8.19 -13.91 -24.22
N ARG A 30 -7.52 -12.76 -24.08
CA ARG A 30 -7.88 -11.58 -23.23
C ARG A 30 -6.63 -10.76 -22.86
N PRO A 31 -6.33 -9.69 -23.62
CA PRO A 31 -6.18 -8.38 -22.97
C PRO A 31 -6.73 -7.17 -23.78
N ARG A 32 -7.32 -7.37 -24.97
CA ARG A 32 -7.79 -6.25 -25.81
C ARG A 32 -8.86 -5.37 -25.13
N ARG A 33 -9.74 -5.93 -24.30
CA ARG A 33 -10.81 -5.16 -23.61
C ARG A 33 -10.32 -4.25 -22.48
N LEU A 34 -9.18 -4.54 -21.85
CA LEU A 34 -8.64 -3.71 -20.75
C LEU A 34 -7.82 -2.52 -21.29
N ARG A 35 -7.09 -2.70 -22.39
CA ARG A 35 -6.37 -1.60 -23.07
C ARG A 35 -7.29 -0.47 -23.51
N LEU A 36 -8.52 -0.81 -23.89
CA LEU A 36 -9.52 0.16 -24.33
C LEU A 36 -10.02 1.08 -23.23
N ARG A 37 -9.88 0.74 -21.93
CA ARG A 37 -10.54 1.51 -20.86
C ARG A 37 -9.70 2.64 -20.27
N LEU A 38 -8.37 2.52 -20.26
CA LEU A 38 -7.49 3.47 -19.57
C LEU A 38 -7.47 4.84 -20.25
N ARG A 39 -7.30 4.84 -21.57
CA ARG A 39 -7.20 6.07 -22.38
C ARG A 39 -8.46 6.96 -22.33
N HIS A 40 -9.61 6.39 -21.98
CA HIS A 40 -10.87 7.10 -21.84
C HIS A 40 -11.21 7.46 -20.38
N GLN A 41 -10.41 7.04 -19.40
CA GLN A 41 -10.57 7.53 -18.04
C GLN A 41 -10.14 9.00 -18.00
N ARG A 42 -11.03 9.86 -17.55
CA ARG A 42 -10.76 11.25 -17.22
C ARG A 42 -11.50 11.56 -15.93
N ASN A 43 -10.87 12.37 -15.09
CA ASN A 43 -11.52 12.92 -13.90
C ASN A 43 -12.56 13.98 -14.32
N ARG A 44 -13.20 14.60 -13.34
CA ARG A 44 -14.23 15.65 -13.57
C ARG A 44 -13.69 16.89 -14.29
N GLN A 45 -12.37 17.09 -14.30
CA GLN A 45 -11.69 18.20 -14.99
C GLN A 45 -11.23 17.82 -16.41
N GLY A 46 -11.60 16.63 -16.90
CA GLY A 46 -11.16 16.17 -18.22
C GLY A 46 -9.69 15.75 -18.27
N GLN A 47 -9.05 15.53 -17.11
CA GLN A 47 -7.63 15.16 -16.98
C GLN A 47 -7.47 13.67 -16.62
N LEU A 48 -6.35 13.06 -17.04
CA LEU A 48 -5.94 11.72 -16.64
C LEU A 48 -4.87 11.80 -15.56
N TRP A 49 -5.23 11.41 -14.35
CA TRP A 49 -4.31 11.28 -13.21
C TRP A 49 -4.07 9.81 -12.88
N LEU A 50 -2.80 9.44 -12.68
CA LEU A 50 -2.41 8.08 -12.27
C LEU A 50 -1.90 8.09 -10.83
N ASN A 51 -2.36 7.15 -10.02
CA ASN A 51 -1.82 6.89 -8.69
C ASN A 51 -1.13 5.53 -8.72
N ILE A 52 0.19 5.54 -8.82
CA ILE A 52 1.04 4.36 -8.76
C ILE A 52 1.54 4.22 -7.34
N THR A 53 1.00 3.26 -6.60
CA THR A 53 1.32 3.10 -5.17
C THR A 53 1.59 1.64 -4.85
N SER A 54 2.58 1.38 -4.00
CA SER A 54 2.76 0.06 -3.40
C SER A 54 1.88 -0.16 -2.17
N THR A 55 1.39 0.94 -1.59
CA THR A 55 0.50 0.93 -0.43
C THR A 55 -0.97 0.99 -0.89
N HIS A 56 -1.90 0.62 -0.01
CA HIS A 56 -3.34 0.68 -0.27
C HIS A 56 -3.92 2.11 -0.37
N LEU A 57 -3.09 3.11 -0.64
CA LEU A 57 -3.46 4.47 -0.95
C LEU A 57 -4.34 4.51 -2.20
N VAL A 58 -5.64 4.74 -2.03
CA VAL A 58 -6.56 4.90 -3.16
C VAL A 58 -7.10 6.31 -3.19
N LEU A 59 -7.00 6.96 -4.35
CA LEU A 59 -7.52 8.31 -4.59
C LEU A 59 -8.67 8.22 -5.59
N ALA A 60 -9.80 8.86 -5.27
CA ALA A 60 -11.04 8.72 -6.03
C ALA A 60 -10.95 9.27 -7.46
N ASP A 61 -10.24 10.39 -7.65
CA ASP A 61 -10.09 11.06 -8.96
C ASP A 61 -8.91 10.52 -9.79
N PHE A 62 -8.30 9.42 -9.35
CA PHE A 62 -7.13 8.83 -9.99
C PHE A 62 -7.47 7.45 -10.57
N VAL A 63 -6.75 7.07 -11.62
CA VAL A 63 -6.59 5.66 -11.99
C VAL A 63 -5.51 5.06 -11.10
N ASN A 64 -5.89 4.11 -10.26
CA ASN A 64 -5.02 3.54 -9.24
C ASN A 64 -4.33 2.28 -9.79
N LEU A 65 -3.02 2.35 -9.90
CA LEU A 65 -2.13 1.32 -10.41
C LEU A 65 -1.40 0.66 -9.23
N ASP A 66 -1.92 -0.48 -8.79
CA ASP A 66 -1.43 -1.18 -7.60
C ASP A 66 -0.75 -2.51 -8.01
N PRO A 67 0.55 -2.71 -7.71
CA PRO A 67 1.27 -3.93 -8.05
C PRO A 67 0.87 -5.13 -7.19
N ALA A 68 0.38 -4.88 -5.98
CA ALA A 68 -0.11 -5.87 -5.02
C ALA A 68 -1.62 -6.14 -5.15
N PHE A 69 -2.32 -5.47 -6.08
CA PHE A 69 -3.75 -5.63 -6.22
C PHE A 69 -4.16 -7.07 -6.52
N SER A 70 -4.97 -7.64 -5.63
CA SER A 70 -5.64 -8.92 -5.79
C SER A 70 -7.15 -8.69 -5.97
N PRO A 71 -7.72 -8.98 -7.15
CA PRO A 71 -9.16 -8.86 -7.40
C PRO A 71 -10.02 -9.69 -6.44
N ALA A 72 -9.47 -10.80 -5.92
CA ALA A 72 -10.16 -11.68 -4.99
C ALA A 72 -10.52 -10.96 -3.67
N LEU A 73 -9.68 -10.03 -3.21
CA LEU A 73 -9.98 -9.26 -2.01
C LEU A 73 -11.14 -8.29 -2.23
N THR A 74 -11.31 -7.78 -3.46
CA THR A 74 -12.41 -6.87 -3.81
C THR A 74 -13.78 -7.51 -3.59
N GLY A 75 -13.93 -8.81 -3.90
CA GLY A 75 -15.18 -9.54 -3.68
C GLY A 75 -15.52 -9.78 -2.20
N VAL A 76 -14.52 -9.81 -1.31
CA VAL A 76 -14.72 -10.08 0.13
C VAL A 76 -15.03 -8.80 0.91
N TYR A 77 -14.73 -7.62 0.36
CA TYR A 77 -14.89 -6.35 1.08
C TYR A 77 -16.33 -6.03 1.52
N PRO A 78 -17.39 -6.24 0.71
CA PRO A 78 -18.76 -6.03 1.18
C PRO A 78 -19.10 -6.85 2.44
N ALA A 79 -18.61 -8.09 2.52
CA ALA A 79 -18.82 -8.95 3.67
C ALA A 79 -18.08 -8.44 4.93
N LEU A 80 -16.86 -7.91 4.76
CA LEU A 80 -16.10 -7.32 5.86
C LEU A 80 -16.76 -6.04 6.40
N ASP A 81 -17.31 -5.19 5.53
CA ASP A 81 -18.05 -4.00 5.94
C ASP A 81 -19.35 -4.35 6.65
N TRP A 82 -20.10 -5.32 6.14
CA TRP A 82 -21.28 -5.84 6.81
C TRP A 82 -20.92 -6.40 8.20
N ALA A 83 -19.87 -7.22 8.31
CA ALA A 83 -19.41 -7.76 9.59
C ALA A 83 -19.00 -6.65 10.57
N ARG A 84 -18.39 -5.55 10.11
CA ARG A 84 -18.06 -4.40 10.96
C ARG A 84 -19.29 -3.60 11.36
N ALA A 85 -20.24 -3.39 10.44
CA ALA A 85 -21.50 -2.72 10.73
C ALA A 85 -22.27 -3.52 11.79
N LEU A 86 -22.42 -4.83 11.59
CA LEU A 86 -23.01 -5.74 12.58
C LEU A 86 -22.27 -5.65 13.92
N ARG A 87 -20.94 -5.72 13.94
CA ARG A 87 -20.16 -5.59 15.18
C ARG A 87 -20.38 -4.26 15.89
N ARG A 88 -20.53 -3.14 15.16
CA ARG A 88 -20.87 -1.83 15.73
C ARG A 88 -22.28 -1.84 16.32
N THR A 89 -23.26 -2.35 15.59
CA THR A 89 -24.65 -2.49 16.07
C THR A 89 -24.71 -3.37 17.33
N LEU A 90 -24.02 -4.50 17.34
CA LEU A 90 -23.96 -5.40 18.49
C LEU A 90 -23.23 -4.77 19.70
N ARG A 91 -22.18 -3.96 19.48
CA ARG A 91 -21.52 -3.21 20.58
C ARG A 91 -22.42 -2.14 21.17
N ASN A 92 -23.21 -1.46 20.34
CA ASN A 92 -24.09 -0.37 20.77
C ASN A 92 -25.44 -0.87 21.28
N SER A 93 -25.79 -2.14 21.02
CA SER A 93 -27.01 -2.77 21.53
C SER A 93 -27.08 -2.70 23.05
N ARG A 94 -28.15 -2.07 23.57
CA ARG A 94 -28.48 -2.05 25.00
C ARG A 94 -28.73 -3.48 25.50
N THR A 95 -29.40 -4.31 24.72
CA THR A 95 -29.71 -5.71 25.03
C THR A 95 -28.44 -6.52 25.29
N LEU A 96 -27.42 -6.40 24.43
CA LEU A 96 -26.15 -7.11 24.65
C LEU A 96 -25.35 -6.55 25.83
N ARG A 97 -25.50 -5.26 26.16
CA ARG A 97 -24.92 -4.70 27.38
C ARG A 97 -25.59 -5.24 28.63
N LEU A 98 -26.93 -5.34 28.63
CA LEU A 98 -27.69 -5.95 29.71
C LEU A 98 -27.33 -7.42 29.87
N LEU A 99 -27.34 -8.22 28.79
CA LEU A 99 -26.94 -9.63 28.84
C LEU A 99 -25.50 -9.82 29.35
N ARG A 100 -24.56 -8.95 28.98
CA ARG A 100 -23.20 -8.97 29.54
C ARG A 100 -23.19 -8.64 31.03
N GLY A 101 -23.94 -7.63 31.45
CA GLY A 101 -24.10 -7.26 32.86
C GLY A 101 -24.67 -8.40 33.70
N TRP A 102 -25.71 -9.07 33.19
CA TRP A 102 -26.32 -10.24 33.83
C TRP A 102 -25.35 -11.42 33.89
N ALA A 103 -24.60 -11.70 32.82
CA ALA A 103 -23.59 -12.77 32.81
C ALA A 103 -22.39 -12.48 33.74
N THR A 104 -22.06 -11.21 34.00
CA THR A 104 -21.06 -10.84 35.00
C THR A 104 -21.61 -10.92 36.42
N ALA A 105 -22.84 -10.45 36.64
CA ALA A 105 -23.52 -10.55 37.93
C ALA A 105 -23.72 -12.02 38.32
N GLY A 106 -24.22 -12.86 37.41
CA GLY A 106 -24.37 -14.31 37.62
C GLY A 106 -23.04 -15.01 37.93
N ARG A 107 -21.92 -14.60 37.31
CA ARG A 107 -20.59 -15.15 37.65
C ARG A 107 -20.08 -14.69 39.02
N GLN A 108 -20.38 -13.47 39.43
CA GLN A 108 -20.08 -13.02 40.79
C GLN A 108 -20.96 -13.74 41.81
N TRP A 109 -22.22 -14.00 41.47
CA TRP A 109 -23.17 -14.70 42.33
C TRP A 109 -22.82 -16.18 42.48
N ALA A 110 -22.43 -16.87 41.41
CA ALA A 110 -21.96 -18.25 41.43
C ALA A 110 -20.65 -18.47 42.21
N ARG A 111 -19.90 -17.39 42.51
CA ARG A 111 -18.71 -17.43 43.38
C ARG A 111 -19.05 -17.30 44.86
N ARG A 112 -20.33 -17.09 45.23
CA ARG A 112 -20.76 -17.15 46.63
C ARG A 112 -21.05 -18.62 47.00
N PRO A 113 -20.32 -19.20 47.96
CA PRO A 113 -20.30 -20.64 48.20
C PRO A 113 -21.64 -21.23 48.68
N ARG A 114 -22.61 -20.42 49.09
CA ARG A 114 -23.89 -20.88 49.65
C ARG A 114 -25.00 -21.16 48.65
N LEU A 115 -24.81 -20.90 47.33
CA LEU A 115 -25.89 -21.03 46.33
C LEU A 115 -25.48 -21.80 45.06
N ALA A 116 -24.30 -22.42 45.03
CA ALA A 116 -23.79 -23.16 43.88
C ALA A 116 -24.64 -24.41 43.51
N ALA A 117 -25.39 -24.96 44.48
CA ALA A 117 -26.21 -26.16 44.26
C ALA A 117 -27.49 -25.92 43.46
N ALA A 118 -28.02 -24.68 43.41
CA ALA A 118 -29.28 -24.38 42.72
C ALA A 118 -29.10 -23.86 41.28
N ALA A 119 -27.91 -23.35 40.93
CA ALA A 119 -27.66 -22.71 39.62
C ALA A 119 -27.26 -23.68 38.50
N ALA A 120 -26.98 -24.95 38.82
CA ALA A 120 -26.52 -25.95 37.84
C ALA A 120 -27.57 -26.28 36.76
N SER A 121 -28.86 -26.15 37.07
CA SER A 121 -29.94 -26.57 36.16
C SER A 121 -30.31 -25.51 35.10
N ALA A 122 -30.00 -24.23 35.32
CA ALA A 122 -30.33 -23.15 34.37
C ALA A 122 -29.22 -22.88 33.34
N ALA A 123 -27.99 -23.32 33.59
CA ALA A 123 -26.82 -23.02 32.75
C ALA A 123 -26.78 -23.82 31.43
N ALA A 124 -27.48 -24.95 31.34
CA ALA A 124 -27.50 -25.81 30.15
C ALA A 124 -28.16 -25.14 28.92
N PHE A 125 -29.13 -24.25 29.12
CA PHE A 125 -29.86 -23.61 28.03
C PHE A 125 -29.09 -22.45 27.37
N VAL A 126 -28.22 -21.77 28.11
CA VAL A 126 -27.43 -20.63 27.60
C VAL A 126 -26.11 -21.09 26.95
N ALA A 127 -25.58 -22.25 27.36
CA ALA A 127 -24.34 -22.81 26.82
C ALA A 127 -24.42 -23.11 25.30
N ALA A 128 -25.58 -23.55 24.80
CA ALA A 128 -25.78 -23.84 23.38
C ALA A 128 -25.69 -22.59 22.48
N ALA A 129 -26.08 -21.41 22.98
CA ALA A 129 -26.03 -20.15 22.21
C ALA A 129 -24.64 -19.48 22.21
N VAL A 130 -23.78 -19.79 23.18
CA VAL A 130 -22.47 -19.13 23.35
C VAL A 130 -21.33 -19.85 22.61
N VAL A 131 -21.49 -21.12 22.27
CA VAL A 131 -20.46 -21.93 21.58
C VAL A 131 -20.18 -21.45 20.14
N ILE A 132 -21.11 -20.73 19.50
CA ILE A 132 -20.90 -20.16 18.15
C ILE A 132 -20.06 -18.85 18.18
N ALA A 133 -19.87 -18.22 19.35
CA ALA A 133 -19.32 -16.86 19.43
C ALA A 133 -17.92 -16.71 20.06
N ARG A 134 -17.22 -17.79 20.46
CA ARG A 134 -15.95 -17.63 21.21
C ARG A 134 -14.85 -18.66 20.88
N ARG A 135 -13.97 -18.27 19.95
CA ARG A 135 -12.51 -18.28 20.13
C ARG A 135 -12.06 -16.84 19.88
N GLY A 136 -11.32 -16.10 20.70
CA GLY A 136 -10.69 -16.20 22.00
C GLY A 136 -9.83 -14.92 22.13
N VAL A 137 -9.50 -14.50 23.36
CA VAL A 137 -8.44 -13.56 23.80
C VAL A 137 -9.00 -12.53 24.79
N THR A 138 -8.68 -12.74 26.07
CA THR A 138 -8.63 -11.71 27.11
C THR A 138 -7.29 -11.80 27.81
N ARG A 139 -6.52 -10.71 27.79
CA ARG A 139 -5.38 -10.48 28.68
C ARG A 139 -5.55 -9.10 29.31
N CYS A 140 -5.38 -9.02 30.63
CA CYS A 140 -5.34 -7.78 31.38
C CYS A 140 -4.06 -7.01 31.06
N VAL A 141 -4.16 -5.69 30.88
CA VAL A 141 -3.04 -4.76 30.79
C VAL A 141 -3.20 -3.76 31.95
N PRO A 142 -2.13 -3.45 32.71
CA PRO A 142 -2.20 -2.46 33.77
C PRO A 142 -2.37 -1.04 33.19
N ARG A 143 -3.03 -0.20 33.98
CA ARG A 143 -3.47 1.16 33.64
C ARG A 143 -2.29 2.12 33.88
N SER A 144 -1.71 2.67 32.83
CA SER A 144 -0.66 3.69 32.93
C SER A 144 -1.29 5.04 33.30
N ALA A 145 -0.60 5.80 34.17
CA ALA A 145 -1.02 7.09 34.70
C ALA A 145 -1.12 8.16 33.60
N ALA A 146 -2.09 9.06 33.76
CA ALA A 146 -2.41 10.10 32.78
C ALA A 146 -1.37 11.23 32.81
N VAL A 147 -0.80 11.54 31.65
CA VAL A 147 -0.05 12.79 31.40
C VAL A 147 -1.07 13.87 30.99
N PRO A 148 -1.23 14.98 31.72
CA PRO A 148 -2.12 16.07 31.33
C PRO A 148 -1.39 17.06 30.43
N GLY A 149 -2.08 17.53 29.38
CA GLY A 149 -1.65 18.71 28.60
C GLY A 149 -1.10 18.43 27.19
N ARG A 150 -1.92 17.88 26.29
CA ARG A 150 -1.72 18.07 24.85
C ARG A 150 -3.07 18.37 24.20
N GLN A 151 -3.24 19.62 23.75
CA GLN A 151 -4.35 20.03 22.92
C GLN A 151 -4.38 19.13 21.68
N ARG A 152 -5.45 18.34 21.52
CA ARG A 152 -5.67 17.49 20.35
C ARG A 152 -6.14 18.37 19.20
N ALA A 153 -5.21 18.77 18.35
CA ALA A 153 -5.55 19.15 16.99
C ALA A 153 -6.23 17.94 16.32
N ASP A 154 -7.52 18.08 16.01
CA ASP A 154 -8.30 17.12 15.23
C ASP A 154 -7.91 17.20 13.74
N GLN A 155 -6.62 17.00 13.44
CA GLN A 155 -6.06 17.09 12.08
C GLN A 155 -5.43 15.77 11.59
N SER A 156 -5.37 14.75 12.44
CA SER A 156 -4.98 13.40 12.04
C SER A 156 -6.16 12.46 12.20
N ARG A 157 -7.09 12.43 11.23
CA ARG A 157 -7.72 11.14 10.95
C ARG A 157 -6.71 10.38 10.12
N PRO A 158 -5.84 9.52 10.71
CA PRO A 158 -5.11 8.54 9.92
C PRO A 158 -6.14 7.84 9.05
N TRP A 159 -5.83 7.56 7.78
CA TRP A 159 -6.79 6.97 6.84
C TRP A 159 -7.70 6.02 7.59
N ALA A 160 -8.92 6.49 7.85
CA ALA A 160 -9.88 5.61 8.43
C ALA A 160 -9.96 4.53 7.37
N VAL A 161 -9.69 3.29 7.77
CA VAL A 161 -9.76 2.13 6.90
C VAL A 161 -11.04 2.21 6.03
N LEU A 162 -12.12 2.80 6.58
CA LEU A 162 -13.34 3.26 5.90
C LEU A 162 -13.16 4.19 4.67
N GLY A 163 -12.39 5.27 4.77
CA GLY A 163 -12.13 6.18 3.65
C GLY A 163 -11.34 5.51 2.51
N GLN A 164 -10.42 4.59 2.83
CA GLN A 164 -9.79 3.75 1.80
C GLN A 164 -10.78 2.79 1.14
N TRP A 165 -11.75 2.24 1.90
CA TRP A 165 -12.80 1.39 1.33
C TRP A 165 -13.71 2.15 0.38
N GLU A 166 -14.18 3.32 0.80
CA GLU A 166 -15.00 4.20 -0.02
C GLU A 166 -14.28 4.59 -1.30
N ALA A 167 -13.02 5.01 -1.19
CA ALA A 167 -12.19 5.31 -2.36
C ALA A 167 -12.04 4.09 -3.28
N ARG A 168 -11.84 2.88 -2.75
CA ARG A 168 -11.75 1.64 -3.53
C ARG A 168 -13.03 1.25 -4.27
N ARG A 169 -14.20 1.64 -3.75
CA ARG A 169 -15.49 1.39 -4.42
C ARG A 169 -15.70 2.29 -5.63
N ALA A 170 -15.22 3.53 -5.56
CA ALA A 170 -15.39 4.51 -6.62
C ALA A 170 -14.22 4.51 -7.64
N ALA A 171 -13.01 4.14 -7.19
CA ALA A 171 -11.80 4.25 -7.99
C ALA A 171 -11.64 3.11 -9.00
N VAL A 172 -11.06 3.45 -10.15
CA VAL A 172 -10.57 2.47 -11.11
C VAL A 172 -9.25 1.92 -10.60
N ILE A 173 -9.22 0.63 -10.22
CA ILE A 173 -8.00 -0.05 -9.76
C ILE A 173 -7.56 -1.06 -10.82
N MET A 174 -6.29 -0.98 -11.21
CA MET A 174 -5.69 -1.89 -12.16
C MET A 174 -4.39 -2.46 -11.61
N ARG A 175 -4.18 -3.75 -11.88
CA ARG A 175 -2.92 -4.40 -11.55
C ARG A 175 -1.81 -3.84 -12.41
N TYR A 176 -0.80 -3.28 -11.78
CA TYR A 176 0.38 -2.75 -12.45
C TYR A 176 1.60 -3.64 -12.22
N ARG A 177 2.55 -3.62 -13.14
CA ARG A 177 3.86 -4.27 -12.96
C ARG A 177 4.91 -3.25 -13.36
N PRO A 178 5.71 -2.71 -12.42
CA PRO A 178 6.69 -1.65 -12.71
C PRO A 178 7.60 -1.94 -13.90
N ARG A 179 7.98 -3.20 -14.11
CA ARG A 179 8.85 -3.66 -15.21
C ARG A 179 8.18 -3.72 -16.58
N ARG A 180 6.89 -3.36 -16.68
CA ARG A 180 6.15 -3.40 -17.94
C ARG A 180 5.75 -1.99 -18.34
N ARG A 181 5.94 -1.70 -19.62
CA ARG A 181 5.38 -0.51 -20.28
C ARG A 181 3.88 -0.41 -19.97
N LEU A 182 3.46 0.77 -19.51
CA LEU A 182 2.08 1.17 -19.34
C LEU A 182 1.37 1.13 -20.70
N ALA A 183 0.15 0.58 -20.71
CA ALA A 183 -0.70 0.56 -21.88
C ALA A 183 -1.41 1.93 -22.06
N LEU A 184 -0.61 2.99 -22.11
CA LEU A 184 -1.00 4.38 -22.27
C LEU A 184 -0.18 5.00 -23.40
N ASP A 185 -0.81 5.93 -24.11
CA ASP A 185 -0.19 6.65 -25.22
C ASP A 185 0.85 7.64 -24.67
N ASP A 186 1.82 7.99 -25.50
CA ASP A 186 2.84 8.98 -25.16
C ASP A 186 2.18 10.33 -24.92
N GLY A 187 2.58 11.06 -23.88
CA GLY A 187 2.03 12.38 -23.57
C GLY A 187 0.54 12.42 -23.21
N SER A 188 -0.06 11.30 -22.79
CA SER A 188 -1.50 11.20 -22.52
C SER A 188 -1.92 11.45 -21.07
N VAL A 189 -0.97 11.56 -20.14
CA VAL A 189 -1.20 11.67 -18.69
C VAL A 189 -0.87 13.08 -18.21
N ASP A 190 -1.74 13.67 -17.38
CA ASP A 190 -1.53 15.04 -16.87
C ASP A 190 -0.73 15.05 -15.56
N HIS A 191 -0.95 14.02 -14.72
CA HIS A 191 -0.31 13.91 -13.42
C HIS A 191 -0.08 12.44 -13.02
N ILE A 192 1.08 12.16 -12.43
CA ILE A 192 1.39 10.89 -11.79
C ILE A 192 1.73 11.15 -10.33
N LEU A 193 1.05 10.45 -9.43
CA LEU A 193 1.49 10.22 -8.07
C LEU A 193 2.20 8.87 -8.01
N CYS A 194 3.46 8.84 -7.57
CA CYS A 194 4.25 7.64 -7.36
C CYS A 194 4.60 7.52 -5.88
N ALA A 195 3.78 6.81 -5.11
CA ALA A 195 3.90 6.74 -3.67
C ALA A 195 4.42 5.38 -3.20
N HIS A 196 5.56 5.38 -2.52
CA HIS A 196 6.20 4.20 -1.95
C HIS A 196 6.57 3.09 -2.96
N VAL A 197 6.68 3.39 -4.25
CA VAL A 197 7.00 2.38 -5.27
C VAL A 197 8.51 2.27 -5.53
N LEU A 198 9.21 3.40 -5.65
CA LEU A 198 10.59 3.38 -6.14
C LEU A 198 11.57 2.70 -5.18
N GLN A 199 11.31 2.70 -3.87
CA GLN A 199 12.14 1.98 -2.89
C GLN A 199 12.02 0.46 -3.00
N GLU A 200 10.94 -0.04 -3.60
CA GLU A 200 10.75 -1.47 -3.80
C GLU A 200 11.47 -1.98 -5.06
N LEU A 201 11.96 -1.06 -5.88
CA LEU A 201 12.64 -1.39 -7.13
C LEU A 201 14.15 -1.52 -6.93
N PRO A 202 14.78 -2.54 -7.51
CA PRO A 202 16.23 -2.56 -7.70
C PRO A 202 16.73 -1.28 -8.40
N PRO A 203 17.91 -0.74 -8.07
CA PRO A 203 18.34 0.59 -8.55
C PRO A 203 18.48 0.68 -10.05
N HIS A 204 18.85 -0.43 -10.71
CA HIS A 204 18.96 -0.52 -12.16
C HIS A 204 17.61 -0.47 -12.89
N LEU A 205 16.49 -0.66 -12.19
CA LEU A 205 15.14 -0.57 -12.76
C LEU A 205 14.49 0.79 -12.55
N VAL A 206 15.01 1.63 -11.65
CA VAL A 206 14.43 2.94 -11.35
C VAL A 206 14.46 3.85 -12.58
N GLY A 207 15.59 3.91 -13.29
CA GLY A 207 15.74 4.69 -14.52
C GLY A 207 14.68 4.32 -15.57
N PRO A 208 14.64 3.06 -16.04
CA PRO A 208 13.64 2.62 -17.02
C PRO A 208 12.17 2.86 -16.61
N VAL A 209 11.87 2.80 -15.31
CA VAL A 209 10.52 3.11 -14.79
C VAL A 209 10.23 4.62 -14.84
N LEU A 210 11.19 5.46 -14.49
CA LEU A 210 11.05 6.91 -14.59
C LEU A 210 10.97 7.35 -16.06
N ASP A 211 11.73 6.74 -16.97
CA ASP A 211 11.64 6.99 -18.42
C ASP A 211 10.24 6.68 -18.95
N GLU A 212 9.64 5.60 -18.45
CA GLU A 212 8.28 5.22 -18.77
C GLU A 212 7.24 6.22 -18.23
N TYR A 213 7.48 6.79 -17.04
CA TYR A 213 6.62 7.85 -16.49
C TYR A 213 6.74 9.14 -17.30
N ALA A 214 7.97 9.52 -17.70
CA ALA A 214 8.22 10.66 -18.55
C ALA A 214 7.53 10.47 -19.91
N ARG A 215 7.60 9.28 -20.51
CA ARG A 215 6.93 8.98 -21.78
C ARG A 215 5.43 9.22 -21.72
N VAL A 216 4.73 8.73 -20.70
CA VAL A 216 3.26 8.84 -20.63
C VAL A 216 2.77 10.21 -20.17
N LEU A 217 3.54 10.93 -19.36
CA LEU A 217 3.19 12.29 -18.94
C LEU A 217 3.22 13.22 -20.15
N ARG A 218 2.28 14.14 -20.31
CA ARG A 218 2.37 15.22 -21.31
C ARG A 218 3.53 16.18 -20.98
N PRO A 219 4.10 16.93 -21.94
CA PRO A 219 5.02 18.03 -21.63
C PRO A 219 4.37 18.99 -20.63
N GLY A 220 5.11 19.41 -19.59
CA GLY A 220 4.58 20.19 -18.48
C GLY A 220 3.70 19.40 -17.48
N GLY A 221 3.47 18.10 -17.72
CA GLY A 221 2.81 17.20 -16.77
C GLY A 221 3.66 17.01 -15.51
N THR A 222 3.00 16.69 -14.39
CA THR A 222 3.68 16.62 -13.08
C THR A 222 3.82 15.19 -12.57
N LEU A 223 4.97 14.89 -11.99
CA LEU A 223 5.25 13.67 -11.23
C LEU A 223 5.46 14.04 -9.75
N HIS A 224 4.62 13.53 -8.87
CA HIS A 224 4.78 13.64 -7.42
C HIS A 224 5.25 12.30 -6.86
N VAL A 225 6.49 12.26 -6.39
CA VAL A 225 7.12 11.09 -5.79
C VAL A 225 7.04 11.19 -4.27
N VAL A 226 6.59 10.13 -3.60
CA VAL A 226 6.56 10.01 -2.14
C VAL A 226 7.42 8.83 -1.71
N LEU A 227 8.46 9.09 -0.92
CA LEU A 227 9.44 8.09 -0.48
C LEU A 227 9.64 8.15 1.03
N PRO A 228 10.09 7.06 1.67
CA PRO A 228 10.65 7.15 3.00
C PRO A 228 11.88 8.09 3.00
N ASP A 229 11.90 9.05 3.92
CA ASP A 229 12.99 10.03 4.03
C ASP A 229 14.21 9.43 4.73
N LEU A 230 15.21 9.00 3.94
CA LEU A 230 16.45 8.42 4.46
C LEU A 230 17.19 9.40 5.36
N ARG A 231 17.25 10.68 4.96
CA ARG A 231 18.04 11.68 5.68
C ARG A 231 17.47 11.87 7.07
N ARG A 232 16.15 12.00 7.18
CA ARG A 232 15.44 12.10 8.46
C ARG A 232 15.66 10.87 9.35
N ALA A 233 15.64 9.67 8.78
CA ALA A 233 15.88 8.45 9.55
C ALA A 233 17.32 8.40 10.11
N VAL A 234 18.31 8.75 9.29
CA VAL A 234 19.72 8.83 9.70
C VAL A 234 19.92 9.92 10.76
N ASP A 235 19.34 11.11 10.58
CA ASP A 235 19.49 12.21 11.55
C ASP A 235 18.92 11.82 12.93
N ARG A 236 17.77 11.11 12.96
CA ARG A 236 17.23 10.56 14.22
C ARG A 236 18.17 9.56 14.89
N TYR A 237 18.77 8.66 14.10
CA TYR A 237 19.72 7.69 14.62
C TYR A 237 20.98 8.36 15.19
N VAL A 238 21.56 9.31 14.46
CA VAL A 238 22.75 10.06 14.90
C VAL A 238 22.51 10.86 16.16
N ARG A 239 21.30 11.42 16.35
CA ARG A 239 20.92 12.12 17.58
C ARG A 239 20.60 11.20 18.76
N GLY A 240 20.55 9.88 18.54
CA GLY A 240 20.13 8.92 19.56
C GLY A 240 18.62 8.88 19.83
N ASP A 241 17.80 9.45 18.92
CA ASP A 241 16.33 9.40 19.04
C ASP A 241 15.76 8.00 18.73
N ILE A 242 16.53 7.21 17.98
CA ILE A 242 16.25 5.81 17.64
C ILE A 242 17.54 5.01 17.71
N ASP A 243 17.43 3.71 18.00
CA ASP A 243 18.57 2.79 17.98
C ASP A 243 18.78 2.16 16.59
N ALA A 244 19.82 1.32 16.46
CA ALA A 244 20.14 0.65 15.20
C ALA A 244 19.06 -0.34 14.77
N ASP A 245 18.40 -1.02 15.72
CA ASP A 245 17.33 -1.97 15.42
C ASP A 245 16.10 -1.24 14.88
N GLU A 246 15.75 -0.08 15.43
CA GLU A 246 14.68 0.78 14.95
C GLU A 246 14.98 1.37 13.57
N LEU A 247 16.22 1.77 13.28
CA LEU A 247 16.65 2.20 11.95
C LEU A 247 16.53 1.07 10.91
N MET A 248 17.01 -0.13 11.25
CA MET A 248 16.91 -1.30 10.37
C MET A 248 15.47 -1.79 10.24
N ALA A 249 14.66 -1.68 11.30
CA ALA A 249 13.23 -1.95 11.24
C ALA A 249 12.52 -0.95 10.33
N TRP A 250 12.86 0.33 10.39
CA TRP A 250 12.32 1.35 9.48
C TRP A 250 12.61 1.01 8.01
N GLN A 251 13.83 0.54 7.70
CA GLN A 251 14.17 0.05 6.35
C GLN A 251 13.29 -1.13 5.90
N ARG A 252 12.87 -1.99 6.84
CA ARG A 252 12.01 -3.17 6.57
C ARG A 252 10.50 -2.83 6.57
N VAL A 253 10.08 -1.85 7.36
CA VAL A 253 8.69 -1.42 7.58
C VAL A 253 8.19 -0.46 6.50
N ALA A 254 9.07 0.03 5.61
CA ALA A 254 8.66 0.69 4.37
C ALA A 254 7.76 -0.20 3.46
N GLY A 255 7.49 -1.46 3.83
CA GLY A 255 6.46 -2.35 3.25
C GLY A 255 5.13 -2.47 4.03
N GLY A 256 4.85 -1.66 5.06
CA GLY A 256 3.50 -1.54 5.66
C GLY A 256 3.47 -1.32 7.18
N PRO A 257 2.43 -0.63 7.70
CA PRO A 257 2.34 -0.27 9.12
C PRO A 257 1.94 -1.48 9.97
N GLY A 258 2.86 -1.98 10.79
CA GLY A 258 2.50 -3.03 11.76
C GLY A 258 3.59 -3.60 12.66
N ALA A 259 4.84 -3.14 12.60
CA ALA A 259 5.89 -3.66 13.47
C ALA A 259 6.60 -2.51 14.19
N GLY A 260 6.32 -2.35 15.49
CA GLY A 260 7.09 -1.47 16.36
C GLY A 260 6.27 -0.40 17.05
N ALA A 261 5.44 -0.79 18.03
CA ALA A 261 5.01 0.13 19.09
C ALA A 261 4.53 -0.62 20.34
N ASP A 262 4.05 -1.85 20.20
CA ASP A 262 3.81 -2.75 21.31
C ASP A 262 5.05 -3.61 21.55
N GLY A 263 5.87 -3.21 22.53
CA GLY A 263 7.05 -3.93 23.06
C GLY A 263 6.76 -5.33 23.63
N ARG A 264 5.70 -5.99 23.16
CA ARG A 264 5.46 -7.42 23.32
C ARG A 264 6.10 -8.10 22.13
N GLY A 265 7.34 -8.54 22.30
CA GLY A 265 8.10 -9.34 21.35
C GLY A 265 7.34 -10.60 20.92
N THR A 266 6.42 -10.46 19.97
CA THR A 266 5.93 -11.57 19.18
C THR A 266 7.13 -12.01 18.36
N ARG A 267 7.79 -13.08 18.82
CA ARG A 267 8.76 -13.84 18.05
C ARG A 267 8.12 -14.12 16.69
N TRP A 268 8.51 -13.33 15.69
CA TRP A 268 8.25 -13.62 14.30
C TRP A 268 8.91 -14.96 14.05
N ARG A 269 8.11 -16.03 14.08
CA ARG A 269 8.59 -17.35 13.68
C ARG A 269 8.92 -17.24 12.20
N HIS A 270 10.20 -17.04 11.90
CA HIS A 270 10.76 -17.22 10.58
C HIS A 270 10.20 -18.53 10.03
N ARG A 271 9.34 -18.47 9.01
CA ARG A 271 9.02 -19.63 8.19
C ARG A 271 10.14 -19.72 7.16
N PRO A 272 11.04 -20.71 7.27
CA PRO A 272 12.19 -20.81 6.35
C PRO A 272 11.78 -21.06 4.89
N ASP A 273 10.54 -21.49 4.65
CA ASP A 273 10.08 -21.96 3.35
C ASP A 273 9.46 -20.86 2.47
N ARG A 274 9.28 -19.64 3.00
CA ARG A 274 9.05 -18.48 2.14
C ARG A 274 10.41 -17.89 1.83
N VAL A 275 10.88 -18.13 0.60
CA VAL A 275 11.82 -17.22 -0.07
C VAL A 275 11.14 -15.86 -0.13
N VAL A 276 11.20 -15.12 0.98
CA VAL A 276 11.00 -13.69 1.01
C VAL A 276 12.09 -13.21 0.07
N GLY A 277 11.71 -12.77 -1.13
CA GLY A 277 12.66 -12.15 -2.05
C GLY A 277 13.49 -11.11 -1.29
N PRO A 278 14.70 -10.78 -1.76
CA PRO A 278 15.58 -9.86 -1.05
C PRO A 278 14.77 -8.64 -0.59
N PRO A 279 14.92 -8.19 0.66
CA PRO A 279 14.15 -7.09 1.22
C PRO A 279 14.51 -5.83 0.41
N ASN A 280 13.77 -5.60 -0.66
CA ASN A 280 14.00 -4.49 -1.58
C ASN A 280 13.45 -3.24 -0.88
N GLY A 281 14.28 -2.62 -0.06
CA GLY A 281 14.05 -1.32 0.53
C GLY A 281 15.23 -0.43 0.20
N TRP A 282 15.30 0.04 -1.05
CA TRP A 282 16.27 1.05 -1.45
C TRP A 282 15.78 2.40 -0.95
N LEU A 283 16.49 2.94 0.04
CA LEU A 283 16.15 4.21 0.64
C LEU A 283 16.79 5.34 -0.18
N TYR A 284 16.10 6.46 -0.28
CA TYR A 284 16.57 7.63 -1.01
C TYR A 284 16.61 8.82 -0.06
N ASP A 285 17.68 9.60 -0.17
CA ASP A 285 17.65 11.00 0.22
C ASP A 285 17.13 11.86 -0.94
N GLU A 286 16.86 13.13 -0.65
CA GLU A 286 16.42 14.10 -1.65
C GLU A 286 17.40 14.22 -2.82
N HIS A 287 18.69 14.34 -2.52
CA HIS A 287 19.73 14.52 -3.55
C HIS A 287 19.75 13.37 -4.56
N THR A 288 19.76 12.13 -4.09
CA THR A 288 19.80 10.94 -4.96
C THR A 288 18.51 10.81 -5.75
N ALA A 289 17.35 11.05 -5.15
CA ALA A 289 16.07 10.99 -5.84
C ALA A 289 15.95 12.07 -6.93
N LEU A 290 16.33 13.32 -6.64
CA LEU A 290 16.34 14.41 -7.61
C LEU A 290 17.30 14.14 -8.78
N ARG A 291 18.49 13.60 -8.52
CA ARG A 291 19.43 13.21 -9.58
C ARG A 291 18.85 12.13 -10.50
N ARG A 292 18.11 11.16 -9.94
CA ARG A 292 17.43 10.11 -10.74
C ARG A 292 16.29 10.69 -11.59
N LEU A 293 15.52 11.63 -11.03
CA LEU A 293 14.46 12.34 -11.74
C LEU A 293 15.04 13.17 -12.90
N ALA A 294 16.09 13.95 -12.65
CA ALA A 294 16.78 14.74 -13.67
C ALA A 294 17.31 13.85 -14.81
N GLY A 295 17.92 12.71 -14.47
CA GLY A 295 18.39 11.72 -15.44
C GLY A 295 17.31 11.13 -16.35
N ALA A 296 16.04 11.18 -15.93
CA ALA A 296 14.88 10.73 -16.70
C ALA A 296 14.12 11.88 -17.38
N GLY A 297 14.71 13.09 -17.45
CA GLY A 297 14.11 14.24 -18.14
C GLY A 297 13.09 15.02 -17.32
N PHE A 298 13.12 14.91 -15.99
CA PHE A 298 12.27 15.72 -15.11
C PHE A 298 13.02 16.92 -14.54
N ALA A 299 12.38 18.09 -14.56
CA ALA A 299 12.85 19.29 -13.88
C ALA A 299 12.25 19.37 -12.47
N PRO A 300 13.05 19.54 -11.40
CA PRO A 300 12.52 19.78 -10.05
C PRO A 300 11.62 21.02 -10.04
N ALA A 301 10.49 20.94 -9.35
CA ALA A 301 9.55 22.05 -9.21
C ALA A 301 9.30 22.34 -7.72
N PRO A 302 10.30 22.90 -7.00
CA PRO A 302 10.14 23.25 -5.59
C PRO A 302 8.97 24.22 -5.42
N GLY A 303 8.13 23.98 -4.40
CA GLY A 303 6.90 24.76 -4.17
C GLY A 303 5.69 24.33 -5.01
N ALA A 304 5.89 23.63 -6.15
CA ALA A 304 4.77 23.12 -6.94
C ALA A 304 3.99 22.00 -6.24
N ALA A 305 4.54 21.41 -5.17
CA ALA A 305 3.84 20.44 -4.34
C ALA A 305 2.43 20.89 -3.95
N ALA A 306 2.27 22.17 -3.58
CA ALA A 306 0.98 22.75 -3.21
C ALA A 306 0.01 22.90 -4.39
N ALA A 307 0.52 22.93 -5.62
CA ALA A 307 -0.27 23.10 -6.84
C ALA A 307 -0.61 21.78 -7.55
N THR A 308 -0.12 20.63 -7.05
CA THR A 308 -0.44 19.33 -7.66
C THR A 308 -1.80 18.78 -7.21
N PRO A 309 -2.46 17.94 -8.02
CA PRO A 309 -3.65 17.21 -7.61
C PRO A 309 -3.48 16.34 -6.35
N SER A 310 -2.24 16.00 -6.01
CA SER A 310 -1.87 15.18 -4.85
C SER A 310 -1.27 16.01 -3.70
N ALA A 311 -1.36 17.35 -3.74
CA ALA A 311 -0.84 18.26 -2.71
C ALA A 311 -1.30 17.90 -1.29
N GLY A 312 -2.56 17.49 -1.16
CA GLY A 312 -3.14 17.11 0.14
C GLY A 312 -2.47 15.92 0.83
N LEU A 313 -1.60 15.18 0.14
CA LEU A 313 -0.81 14.10 0.76
C LEU A 313 0.31 14.64 1.65
N VAL A 314 0.94 15.76 1.31
CA VAL A 314 2.04 16.32 2.09
C VAL A 314 1.60 16.62 3.53
N ALA A 315 0.43 17.23 3.68
CA ALA A 315 -0.14 17.53 5.00
C ALA A 315 -0.52 16.26 5.79
N ARG A 316 -0.81 15.15 5.10
CA ARG A 316 -1.24 13.88 5.71
C ARG A 316 -0.07 12.95 6.03
N ASP A 317 1.04 13.12 5.34
CA ASP A 317 2.25 12.32 5.50
C ASP A 317 3.51 13.19 5.62
N PRO A 318 3.61 14.05 6.64
CA PRO A 318 4.74 14.97 6.79
C PRO A 318 6.05 14.26 7.17
N VAL A 319 6.04 12.92 7.27
CA VAL A 319 7.22 12.13 7.61
C VAL A 319 7.94 11.58 6.37
N SER A 320 7.26 11.55 5.24
CA SER A 320 7.82 11.11 3.97
C SER A 320 8.53 12.25 3.25
N LEU A 321 9.47 11.87 2.39
CA LEU A 321 10.09 12.74 1.41
C LEU A 321 9.12 12.93 0.24
N HIS A 322 8.71 14.17 0.01
CA HIS A 322 7.81 14.56 -1.07
C HIS A 322 8.57 15.36 -2.13
N LEU A 323 8.67 14.82 -3.34
CA LEU A 323 9.33 15.48 -4.46
C LEU A 323 8.32 15.69 -5.58
N VAL A 324 8.24 16.91 -6.09
CA VAL A 324 7.47 17.21 -7.30
C VAL A 324 8.41 17.65 -8.40
N ALA A 325 8.23 17.04 -9.56
CA ALA A 325 8.98 17.35 -10.75
C ALA A 325 8.04 17.48 -11.95
N VAL A 326 8.44 18.29 -12.92
CA VAL A 326 7.71 18.56 -14.15
C VAL A 326 8.43 17.86 -15.30
N ARG A 327 7.67 17.21 -16.19
CA ARG A 327 8.23 16.67 -17.42
C ARG A 327 8.65 17.85 -18.32
N ALA A 328 9.95 17.93 -18.61
CA ALA A 328 10.50 18.88 -19.57
C ALA A 328 9.97 18.65 -21.00
#